data_AF-A0A8S0UZ11-F1
#
_entry.id   AF-A0A8S0UZ11-F1
#
_cell.length_a   1.000
_cell.length_b   1.000
_cell.length_c   1.000
_cell.angle_alpha   90.00
_cell.angle_beta   90.00
_cell.angle_gamma   90.00
#
_symmetry.space_group_name_H-M   'P 1'
#
loop_
_entity.id
_entity.type
_entity.pdbx_description
1 polymer ?
#
loop_
_entity_poly.entity_id
_entity_poly.type
_entity_poly.pdbx_seq_one_letter_code
_entity_poly.pdbx_strand_id
1 'polypeptide(L)'
;MSPGAQYLKSSALSLYIVGVMELEIPIDESIYMPFLRELFIPINHRFSSIMVFKERGEKKWKRVEVNLKDHVNVPVLPSGLSTDYYDECFNEYLSKLAWEQLPESRPLWEVHIFNYPTKHVGM
;
A
#
# COMPACT_ATOMS: atom_id res chain seq x y z
N MET A 1 15.12 -4.58 26.33
CA MET A 1 14.28 -4.11 25.20
C MET A 1 13.18 -3.23 25.77
N SER A 2 12.94 -2.04 25.22
CA SER A 2 11.90 -1.13 25.73
C SER A 2 10.51 -1.76 25.60
N PRO A 3 9.53 -1.34 26.42
CA PRO A 3 8.15 -1.84 26.35
C PRO A 3 7.57 -1.78 24.93
N GLY A 4 7.80 -0.67 24.20
CA GLY A 4 7.37 -0.52 22.80
C GLY A 4 8.00 -1.52 21.85
N ALA A 5 9.30 -1.84 22.02
CA ALA A 5 9.97 -2.84 21.19
C ALA A 5 9.54 -4.29 21.49
N GLN A 6 9.08 -4.57 22.72
CA GLN A 6 8.46 -5.87 23.04
C GLN A 6 7.04 -5.95 22.47
N TYR A 7 6.30 -4.83 22.50
CA TYR A 7 4.96 -4.71 21.93
C TYR A 7 4.92 -4.96 20.42
N LEU A 8 5.86 -4.39 19.66
CA LEU A 8 6.00 -4.60 18.21
C LEU A 8 6.40 -6.04 17.82
N LYS A 9 6.79 -6.88 18.78
CA LYS A 9 7.10 -8.30 18.55
C LYS A 9 5.91 -9.23 18.82
N SER A 10 4.80 -8.71 19.35
CA SER A 10 3.60 -9.49 19.62
C SER A 10 2.88 -9.85 18.32
N SER A 11 2.34 -11.08 18.23
CA SER A 11 1.42 -11.47 17.15
C SER A 11 0.03 -10.83 17.29
N ALA A 12 -0.25 -10.17 18.41
CA ALA A 12 -1.53 -9.51 18.68
C ALA A 12 -1.67 -8.10 18.05
N LEU A 13 -0.61 -7.57 17.43
CA LEU A 13 -0.59 -6.23 16.87
C LEU A 13 -0.02 -6.21 15.46
N SER A 14 -0.71 -5.52 14.57
CA SER A 14 -0.26 -5.17 13.23
C SER A 14 -0.08 -3.65 13.15
N LEU A 15 1.07 -3.20 12.63
CA LEU A 15 1.36 -1.79 12.39
C LEU A 15 1.39 -1.56 10.88
N TYR A 16 0.48 -0.72 10.40
CA TYR A 16 0.44 -0.27 9.02
C TYR A 16 0.85 1.20 8.95
N ILE A 17 1.69 1.53 7.96
CA ILE A 17 2.08 2.91 7.67
C ILE A 17 1.34 3.28 6.38
N VAL A 18 0.48 4.30 6.46
CA VAL A 18 -0.23 4.83 5.31
C VAL A 18 0.34 6.22 5.00
N GLY A 19 0.80 6.40 3.77
CA GLY A 19 1.22 7.70 3.24
C GLY A 19 0.29 8.09 2.09
N VAL A 20 -0.17 9.34 2.10
CA VAL A 20 -1.03 9.90 1.05
C VAL A 20 -0.29 11.06 0.40
N MET A 21 -0.30 11.09 -0.93
CA MET A 21 0.31 12.14 -1.73
C MET A 21 -0.68 12.55 -2.82
N GLU A 22 -0.83 13.85 -3.02
CA GLU A 22 -1.68 14.44 -4.05
C GLU A 22 -0.82 15.02 -5.18
N LEU A 23 -1.29 14.90 -6.42
CA LEU A 23 -0.64 15.41 -7.62
C LEU A 23 -1.68 16.10 -8.51
N GLU A 24 -1.29 17.19 -9.16
CA GLU A 24 -2.15 17.95 -10.07
C GLU A 24 -2.49 17.18 -11.36
N ILE A 25 -1.61 16.27 -11.76
CA ILE A 25 -1.72 15.50 -13.00
C ILE A 25 -2.15 14.06 -12.66
N PRO A 26 -3.15 13.49 -13.36
CA PRO A 26 -3.52 12.09 -13.21
C PRO A 26 -2.34 11.16 -13.46
N ILE A 27 -2.23 10.08 -12.67
CA ILE A 27 -1.17 9.09 -12.81
C ILE A 27 -1.68 7.91 -13.63
N ASP A 28 -1.10 7.67 -14.80
CA ASP A 28 -1.42 6.49 -15.62
C ASP A 28 -0.35 5.39 -15.51
N GLU A 29 -0.69 4.21 -16.04
CA GLU A 29 0.15 2.99 -15.98
C GLU A 29 1.55 3.19 -16.56
N SER A 30 1.70 4.03 -17.59
CA SER A 30 3.00 4.32 -18.19
C SER A 30 3.93 5.10 -17.25
N ILE A 31 3.38 5.81 -16.26
CA ILE A 31 4.16 6.58 -15.27
C ILE A 31 4.54 5.69 -14.09
N TYR A 32 3.56 5.05 -13.45
CA TYR A 32 3.82 4.33 -12.21
C TYR A 32 4.50 2.97 -12.43
N MET A 33 4.25 2.26 -13.53
CA MET A 33 4.86 0.94 -13.73
C MET A 33 6.39 1.00 -13.82
N PRO A 34 7.00 1.89 -14.64
CA PRO A 34 8.46 2.03 -14.66
C PRO A 34 9.01 2.49 -13.32
N PHE A 35 8.38 3.47 -12.67
CA PHE A 35 8.80 3.95 -11.35
C PHE A 35 8.85 2.82 -10.32
N LEU A 36 7.79 2.01 -10.23
CA LEU A 36 7.72 0.93 -9.26
C LEU A 36 8.76 -0.15 -9.53
N ARG A 37 8.93 -0.51 -10.81
CA ARG A 37 9.85 -1.55 -11.25
C ARG A 37 11.32 -1.16 -11.06
N GLU A 38 11.68 0.06 -11.46
CA GLU A 38 13.06 0.48 -11.63
C GLU A 38 13.61 1.25 -10.43
N LEU A 39 12.74 1.90 -9.65
CA LEU A 39 13.15 2.73 -8.52
C LEU A 39 12.61 2.22 -7.18
N PHE A 40 11.29 2.02 -7.06
CA PHE A 40 10.68 1.67 -5.77
C PHE A 40 11.09 0.30 -5.26
N ILE A 41 10.93 -0.77 -6.04
CA ILE A 41 11.30 -2.13 -5.58
C ILE A 41 12.81 -2.22 -5.29
N PRO A 42 13.71 -1.69 -6.14
CA PRO A 42 15.15 -1.79 -5.90
C PRO A 42 15.65 -0.97 -4.71
N ILE A 43 14.93 0.05 -4.25
CA ILE A 43 15.38 0.93 -3.16
C ILE A 43 15.62 0.16 -1.85
N ASN A 44 14.89 -0.95 -1.63
CA ASN A 44 15.01 -1.73 -0.42
C ASN A 44 14.60 -3.20 -0.63
N HIS A 45 15.42 -4.14 -0.14
CA HIS A 45 15.15 -5.58 -0.27
C HIS A 45 13.81 -6.04 0.34
N ARG A 46 13.19 -5.25 1.24
CA ARG A 46 11.90 -5.57 1.87
C ARG A 46 10.74 -5.48 0.89
N PHE A 47 10.83 -4.63 -0.13
CA PHE A 47 9.80 -4.53 -1.17
C PHE A 47 9.76 -5.74 -2.11
N SER A 48 10.75 -6.62 -2.03
CA SER A 48 10.79 -7.90 -2.75
C SER A 48 10.95 -9.10 -1.82
N SER A 49 10.53 -9.00 -0.56
CA SER A 49 10.66 -10.09 0.42
C SER A 49 9.36 -10.38 1.16
N ILE A 50 9.12 -11.66 1.44
CA ILE A 50 8.04 -12.15 2.30
C ILE A 50 8.60 -12.78 3.58
N MET A 51 7.81 -12.77 4.64
CA MET A 51 8.14 -13.49 5.87
C MET A 51 7.73 -14.95 5.73
N VAL A 52 8.67 -15.89 5.89
CA VAL A 52 8.37 -17.32 5.92
C VAL A 52 8.61 -17.90 7.31
N PHE A 53 7.72 -18.80 7.72
CA PHE A 53 7.83 -19.55 8.96
C PHE A 53 8.47 -20.92 8.70
N LYS A 54 9.49 -21.27 9.47
CA LYS A 54 10.07 -22.63 9.46
C LYS A 54 9.44 -23.51 10.54
N GLU A 55 9.70 -24.83 10.45
CA GLU A 55 9.20 -25.90 11.34
C GLU A 55 9.43 -25.67 12.85
N ARG A 56 10.28 -24.71 13.24
CA ARG A 56 10.57 -24.35 14.66
C ARG A 56 10.10 -22.95 15.06
N GLY A 57 9.24 -22.31 14.27
CA GLY A 57 8.76 -20.95 14.53
C GLY A 57 9.77 -19.84 14.21
N GLU A 58 10.93 -20.19 13.63
CA GLU A 58 11.90 -19.21 13.14
C GLU A 58 11.33 -18.43 11.96
N LYS A 59 11.33 -17.10 12.08
CA LYS A 59 10.92 -16.16 11.04
C LYS A 59 12.12 -15.80 10.16
N LYS A 60 12.03 -16.02 8.85
CA LYS A 60 13.07 -15.61 7.89
C LYS A 60 12.46 -14.81 6.76
N TRP A 61 13.14 -13.75 6.34
CA TRP A 61 12.81 -13.05 5.10
C TRP A 61 13.31 -13.86 3.90
N LYS A 62 12.41 -14.12 2.95
CA LYS A 62 12.72 -14.77 1.68
C LYS A 62 12.44 -13.79 0.56
N ARG A 63 13.43 -13.56 -0.29
CA ARG A 63 13.26 -12.77 -1.52
C ARG A 63 12.37 -13.53 -2.50
N VAL A 64 11.48 -12.80 -3.17
CA VAL A 64 10.54 -13.32 -4.16
C VAL A 64 10.53 -12.42 -5.40
N GLU A 65 10.07 -12.96 -6.52
CA GLU A 65 9.70 -12.14 -7.67
C GLU A 65 8.39 -11.40 -7.36
N VAL A 66 8.33 -10.13 -7.74
CA VAL A 66 7.18 -9.26 -7.43
C VAL A 66 6.33 -9.08 -8.68
N ASN A 67 5.08 -9.51 -8.61
CA ASN A 67 4.08 -9.20 -9.63
C ASN A 67 3.43 -7.85 -9.31
N LEU A 68 3.87 -6.78 -9.98
CA LEU A 68 3.39 -5.42 -9.73
C LEU A 68 1.86 -5.26 -9.79
N LYS A 69 1.18 -6.02 -10.65
CA LYS A 69 -0.28 -5.95 -10.80
C LYS A 69 -1.02 -6.35 -9.53
N ASP A 70 -0.40 -7.17 -8.69
CA ASP A 70 -0.98 -7.60 -7.44
C ASP A 70 -0.87 -6.50 -6.36
N HIS A 71 0.07 -5.56 -6.51
CA HIS A 71 0.36 -4.52 -5.52
C HIS A 71 -0.21 -3.14 -5.88
N VAL A 72 -0.75 -2.97 -7.09
CA VAL A 72 -1.32 -1.69 -7.54
C VAL A 72 -2.83 -1.81 -7.64
N ASN A 73 -3.54 -0.95 -6.91
CA ASN A 73 -4.98 -0.84 -6.94
C ASN A 73 -5.40 0.50 -7.53
N VAL A 74 -6.20 0.48 -8.58
CA VAL A 74 -6.78 1.68 -9.20
C VAL A 74 -8.30 1.55 -9.12
N PRO A 75 -8.97 2.22 -8.16
CA PRO A 75 -10.43 2.16 -8.07
C PRO A 75 -11.06 2.73 -9.34
N VAL A 76 -12.10 2.06 -9.82
CA VAL A 76 -12.90 2.50 -10.97
C VAL A 76 -14.25 2.99 -10.46
N LEU A 77 -14.41 4.31 -10.46
CA LEU A 77 -15.63 5.01 -10.09
C LEU A 77 -16.32 5.60 -11.34
N PRO A 78 -17.65 5.85 -11.28
CA PRO A 78 -18.36 6.51 -12.37
C PRO A 78 -17.81 7.91 -12.62
N SER A 79 -17.63 8.28 -13.89
CA SER A 79 -17.13 9.58 -14.31
C SER A 79 -18.23 10.65 -14.33
N GLY A 80 -17.84 11.94 -14.23
CA GLY A 80 -18.74 13.08 -14.40
C GLY A 80 -19.62 13.42 -13.20
N LEU A 81 -19.34 12.82 -12.03
CA LEU A 81 -20.00 13.17 -10.77
C LEU A 81 -19.35 14.40 -10.11
N SER A 82 -20.02 14.93 -9.08
CA SER A 82 -19.53 16.10 -8.33
C SER A 82 -18.26 15.77 -7.54
N THR A 83 -17.45 16.80 -7.24
CA THR A 83 -16.28 16.63 -6.36
C THR A 83 -16.67 16.12 -4.97
N ASP A 84 -17.81 16.59 -4.42
CA ASP A 84 -18.34 16.08 -3.13
C ASP A 84 -18.53 14.55 -3.14
N TYR A 85 -19.06 14.01 -4.24
CA TYR A 85 -19.24 12.57 -4.36
C TYR A 85 -17.90 11.82 -4.34
N TYR A 86 -16.89 12.34 -5.03
CA TYR A 86 -15.57 11.71 -5.05
C TYR A 86 -14.83 11.86 -3.71
N ASP A 87 -15.05 12.94 -2.97
CA ASP A 87 -14.54 13.10 -1.60
C ASP A 87 -15.14 12.04 -0.67
N GLU A 88 -16.45 11.80 -0.75
CA GLU A 88 -17.11 10.73 -0.01
C GLU A 88 -16.50 9.36 -0.37
N CYS A 89 -16.36 9.08 -1.67
CA CYS A 89 -15.74 7.83 -2.14
C CYS A 89 -14.29 7.69 -1.66
N PHE A 90 -13.51 8.77 -1.66
CA PHE A 90 -12.12 8.77 -1.21
C PHE A 90 -12.02 8.47 0.29
N ASN A 91 -12.86 9.11 1.10
CA ASN A 91 -12.90 8.89 2.54
C ASN A 91 -13.35 7.47 2.91
N GLU A 92 -14.36 6.94 2.21
CA GLU A 92 -14.78 5.54 2.36
C GLU A 92 -13.65 4.58 1.97
N TYR A 93 -12.97 4.87 0.86
CA TYR A 93 -11.84 4.08 0.37
C TYR A 93 -10.68 4.06 1.39
N LEU A 94 -10.24 5.21 1.90
CA LEU A 94 -9.20 5.29 2.94
C LEU A 94 -9.62 4.58 4.22
N SER A 95 -10.88 4.73 4.63
CA SER A 95 -11.41 4.04 5.80
C SER A 95 -11.31 2.53 5.62
N LYS A 96 -11.67 2.01 4.45
CA LYS A 96 -11.54 0.59 4.11
C LYS A 96 -10.09 0.11 4.19
N LEU A 97 -9.14 0.87 3.63
CA LEU A 97 -7.71 0.53 3.70
C LEU A 97 -7.18 0.44 5.13
N ALA A 98 -7.70 1.26 6.04
CA ALA A 98 -7.30 1.22 7.45
C ALA A 98 -7.71 -0.09 8.17
N TRP A 99 -8.72 -0.80 7.65
CA TRP A 99 -9.21 -2.07 8.22
C TRP A 99 -8.67 -3.32 7.51
N GLU A 100 -8.22 -3.19 6.25
CA GLU A 100 -7.76 -4.33 5.46
C GLU A 100 -6.34 -4.75 5.81
N GLN A 101 -6.14 -6.06 5.92
CA GLN A 101 -4.82 -6.64 6.13
C GLN A 101 -4.16 -6.96 4.79
N LEU A 102 -2.89 -6.57 4.65
CA LEU A 102 -2.06 -6.95 3.51
C LEU A 102 -1.91 -8.47 3.41
N PRO A 103 -2.03 -9.08 2.22
CA PRO A 103 -1.84 -10.51 2.06
C PRO A 103 -0.41 -10.96 2.40
N GLU A 104 -0.27 -11.92 3.31
CA GLU A 104 1.06 -12.42 3.74
C GLU A 104 1.79 -13.26 2.68
N SER A 105 1.09 -13.66 1.60
CA SER A 105 1.66 -14.44 0.49
C SER A 105 2.56 -13.61 -0.44
N ARG A 106 2.58 -12.28 -0.28
CA ARG A 106 3.35 -11.33 -1.10
C ARG A 106 4.03 -10.26 -0.23
N PRO A 107 4.99 -9.49 -0.76
CA PRO A 107 5.63 -8.42 -0.01
C PRO A 107 4.59 -7.45 0.59
N LEU A 108 4.77 -7.05 1.84
CA LEU A 108 3.77 -6.29 2.60
C LEU A 108 3.77 -4.80 2.24
N TRP A 109 3.32 -4.47 1.04
CA TRP A 109 3.08 -3.10 0.57
C TRP A 109 2.07 -3.09 -0.57
N GLU A 110 1.33 -2.00 -0.70
CA GLU A 110 0.41 -1.74 -1.81
C GLU A 110 0.50 -0.25 -2.21
N VAL A 111 0.17 0.04 -3.45
CA VAL A 111 0.05 1.41 -4.00
C VAL A 111 -1.36 1.58 -4.53
N HIS A 112 -2.03 2.63 -4.10
CA HIS A 112 -3.40 2.93 -4.48
C HIS A 112 -3.42 4.25 -5.24
N ILE A 113 -3.99 4.24 -6.46
CA ILE A 113 -3.97 5.40 -7.37
C ILE A 113 -5.40 5.89 -7.57
N PHE A 114 -5.74 6.99 -6.93
CA PHE A 114 -7.07 7.58 -6.98
C PHE A 114 -7.09 8.77 -7.96
N ASN A 115 -7.50 8.54 -9.21
CA ASN A 115 -7.50 9.56 -10.28
C ASN A 115 -8.86 10.27 -10.41
N TYR A 116 -9.41 10.77 -9.30
CA TYR A 116 -10.65 11.54 -9.29
C TYR A 116 -10.44 12.86 -8.54
N PRO A 117 -11.14 13.94 -8.94
CA PRO A 117 -10.97 15.23 -8.30
C PRO A 117 -11.48 15.17 -6.86
N THR A 118 -10.66 15.59 -5.91
CA THR A 118 -11.02 15.73 -4.50
C THR A 118 -10.86 17.18 -4.06
N LYS A 119 -11.57 17.60 -3.01
CA LYS A 119 -11.42 18.94 -2.40
C LYS A 119 -10.25 19.02 -1.44
N HIS A 120 -9.54 17.92 -1.21
CA HIS A 120 -8.41 17.82 -0.29
C HIS A 120 -7.15 18.52 -0.82
N VAL A 121 -7.29 19.71 -1.42
CA VAL A 121 -6.19 20.59 -1.81
C VAL A 121 -5.45 21.02 -0.55
N GLY A 122 -4.35 20.34 -0.24
CA GLY A 122 -3.38 20.72 0.79
C GLY A 122 -3.88 20.60 2.24
N MET A 123 -3.47 19.52 2.90
CA MET A 123 -3.08 19.64 4.32
C MET A 123 -1.77 20.40 4.44
#